data_AF-A0A953GQD8-F1
#
_entry.id   AF-A0A953GQD8-F1
#
_cell.length_a   1.000
_cell.length_b   1.000
_cell.length_c   1.000
_cell.angle_alpha   90.00
_cell.angle_beta   90.00
_cell.angle_gamma   90.00
#
_symmetry.space_group_name_H-M   'P 1'
#
loop_
_entity.id
_entity.type
_entity.pdbx_description
1 polymer ?
#
loop_
_entity_poly.entity_id
_entity_poly.type
_entity_poly.pdbx_seq_one_letter_code
_entity_poly.pdbx_strand_id
1 'polypeptide(L)'
;MTPKPTGPCRARALGLRPGVLAPGPLNAITDVAGVRVGHVSVIEGEAIRTGVTAILPHGGNPFVERVPAGLAVGNGFGKLMGSTQLQELGELETPIVLTNTLAVPRAADGILDWMLAQPGSSGAGSINPLVAETNDGFLNDIRARVITAGHVIAAIASARDGAVAEGALGAGTGTVAFGWKGGIGSSSRRLPATLGGYTVGALVQSNFGGVLCMDGIPVGEALGQYFLRDALDRGDADGSIIIVLATDAPLSDRNLTRLARRAMAGLARTGAAMSDGSGDYALAFSTAPEVRRDTARRAGRAELVELPNASMSPLFLAAIEATEEAIYNSLLMAETVRGYRGTIEALPRERVRALIAARAAAAPSVTLRDITDDDLPTLFAHQADPLASALADFPSRERAAFDAHWARVRANPANRTQAILAEGALVGNIGSWPSHEVAGARELGYWIDRAQWGRGIATRALRAFLTQETHRPLVAQVVAANARSAHVLERAGFVQTGRETRPSDIPGNPDVEALNYRLDA
;
A
#
# COMPACT_ATOMS: atom_id res chain seq x y z
N MET A 1 -20.66 2.51 19.35
CA MET A 1 -20.40 2.39 17.90
C MET A 1 -20.48 3.78 17.31
N THR A 2 -19.37 4.33 16.84
CA THR A 2 -19.36 5.58 16.07
C THR A 2 -20.16 5.36 14.78
N PRO A 3 -21.03 6.31 14.38
CA PRO A 3 -21.77 6.20 13.13
C PRO A 3 -20.79 6.06 11.96
N LYS A 4 -21.01 5.06 11.10
CA LYS A 4 -20.14 4.81 9.94
C LYS A 4 -20.34 5.95 8.91
N PRO A 5 -19.26 6.49 8.32
CA PRO A 5 -19.36 7.62 7.42
C PRO A 5 -20.09 7.22 6.13
N THR A 6 -21.13 7.97 5.77
CA THR A 6 -21.88 7.87 4.51
C THR A 6 -21.30 8.79 3.41
N GLY A 7 -20.42 9.72 3.78
CA GLY A 7 -19.72 10.64 2.88
C GLY A 7 -18.33 10.14 2.42
N PRO A 8 -17.51 11.02 1.81
CA PRO A 8 -16.13 10.73 1.42
C PRO A 8 -15.35 10.09 2.56
N CYS A 9 -14.75 8.94 2.29
CA CYS A 9 -13.89 8.25 3.25
C CYS A 9 -12.84 7.42 2.52
N ARG A 10 -11.68 7.25 3.16
CA ARG A 10 -10.54 6.53 2.60
C ARG A 10 -10.76 5.02 2.62
N ALA A 11 -10.04 4.28 1.78
CA ALA A 11 -10.18 2.83 1.62
C ALA A 11 -10.16 2.06 2.94
N ARG A 12 -9.21 2.41 3.84
CA ARG A 12 -9.08 1.76 5.15
C ARG A 12 -10.24 2.02 6.10
N ALA A 13 -10.93 3.16 5.97
CA ALA A 13 -12.13 3.45 6.75
C ALA A 13 -13.33 2.60 6.31
N LEU A 14 -13.33 2.10 5.07
CA LEU A 14 -14.31 1.14 4.56
C LEU A 14 -13.97 -0.32 4.91
N GLY A 15 -12.78 -0.58 5.43
CA GLY A 15 -12.32 -1.93 5.80
C GLY A 15 -11.43 -2.59 4.74
N LEU A 16 -11.12 -1.92 3.63
CA LEU A 16 -10.12 -2.39 2.68
C LEU A 16 -8.73 -2.28 3.29
N ARG A 17 -7.87 -3.28 3.08
CA ARG A 17 -6.47 -3.23 3.53
C ARG A 17 -5.56 -3.70 2.41
N PRO A 18 -5.32 -2.85 1.39
CA PRO A 18 -4.50 -3.24 0.25
C PRO A 18 -3.09 -3.57 0.69
N GLY A 19 -2.65 -4.81 0.44
CA GLY A 19 -1.31 -5.27 0.79
C GLY A 19 -1.12 -5.60 2.27
N VAL A 20 0.15 -5.72 2.68
CA VAL A 20 0.55 -6.20 4.02
C VAL A 20 1.34 -5.18 4.84
N LEU A 21 1.88 -4.14 4.21
CA LEU A 21 2.67 -3.13 4.90
C LEU A 21 1.76 -2.10 5.58
N ALA A 22 2.20 -1.62 6.75
CA ALA A 22 1.51 -0.55 7.46
C ALA A 22 1.73 0.79 6.73
N PRO A 23 0.71 1.67 6.67
CA PRO A 23 0.91 3.02 6.18
C PRO A 23 1.68 3.88 7.20
N GLY A 24 2.21 5.00 6.72
CA GLY A 24 2.63 6.09 7.61
C GLY A 24 1.44 6.73 8.33
N PRO A 25 1.70 7.65 9.29
CA PRO A 25 0.67 8.23 10.14
C PRO A 25 -0.42 8.98 9.36
N LEU A 26 -0.07 9.65 8.26
CA LEU A 26 -1.01 10.37 7.41
C LEU A 26 -1.58 9.47 6.31
N ASN A 27 -0.93 8.33 6.06
CA ASN A 27 -1.16 7.48 4.91
C ASN A 27 -1.16 8.32 3.63
N ALA A 28 -0.14 9.16 3.42
CA ALA A 28 -0.08 10.10 2.30
C ALA A 28 1.37 10.29 1.84
N ILE A 29 1.58 10.83 0.64
CA ILE A 29 2.93 11.06 0.09
C ILE A 29 3.79 11.95 1.01
N THR A 30 3.15 12.83 1.76
CA THR A 30 3.74 13.74 2.76
C THR A 30 4.19 13.04 4.04
N ASP A 31 3.94 11.73 4.22
CA ASP A 31 4.64 10.94 5.24
C ASP A 31 6.15 10.84 4.95
N VAL A 32 6.56 11.04 3.69
CA VAL A 32 7.98 11.20 3.32
C VAL A 32 8.42 12.61 3.71
N ALA A 33 9.33 12.68 4.68
CA ALA A 33 9.76 13.94 5.27
C ALA A 33 10.24 14.95 4.21
N GLY A 34 9.78 16.20 4.34
CA GLY A 34 10.10 17.31 3.44
C GLY A 34 9.11 17.47 2.28
N VAL A 35 8.45 16.41 1.83
CA VAL A 35 7.50 16.50 0.70
C VAL A 35 6.32 17.39 1.05
N ARG A 36 5.93 18.26 0.11
CA ARG A 36 4.78 19.15 0.25
C ARG A 36 3.84 19.06 -0.95
N VAL A 37 2.55 19.17 -0.71
CA VAL A 37 1.52 19.12 -1.75
C VAL A 37 0.61 20.33 -1.64
N GLY A 38 0.32 20.95 -2.79
CA GLY A 38 -0.57 22.11 -2.92
C GLY A 38 -1.56 21.94 -4.07
N HIS A 39 -2.71 22.58 -3.98
CA HIS A 39 -3.80 22.43 -4.95
C HIS A 39 -4.44 23.78 -5.28
N VAL A 40 -4.83 23.95 -6.53
CA VAL A 40 -5.75 24.99 -6.99
C VAL A 40 -6.82 24.31 -7.84
N SER A 41 -8.07 24.38 -7.40
CA SER A 41 -9.24 23.94 -8.18
C SER A 41 -9.86 25.15 -8.88
N VAL A 42 -10.14 25.02 -10.18
CA VAL A 42 -10.83 26.03 -10.99
C VAL A 42 -12.20 25.46 -11.38
N ILE A 43 -13.24 26.04 -10.81
CA ILE A 43 -14.63 25.62 -10.99
C ILE A 43 -15.44 26.87 -11.35
N GLU A 44 -15.84 26.98 -12.62
CA GLU A 44 -16.57 28.15 -13.15
C GLU A 44 -17.79 27.69 -13.94
N GLY A 45 -18.96 28.21 -13.57
CA GLY A 45 -20.23 27.83 -14.16
C GLY A 45 -20.44 26.31 -14.21
N GLU A 46 -20.98 25.82 -15.31
CA GLU A 46 -21.14 24.37 -15.56
C GLU A 46 -20.01 23.78 -16.42
N ALA A 47 -19.26 24.62 -17.12
CA ALA A 47 -18.32 24.17 -18.15
C ALA A 47 -16.90 23.91 -17.63
N ILE A 48 -16.47 24.54 -16.54
CA ILE A 48 -15.07 24.48 -16.11
C ILE A 48 -14.93 23.63 -14.86
N ARG A 49 -14.17 22.53 -14.95
CA ARG A 49 -13.87 21.60 -13.86
C ARG A 49 -12.42 21.13 -13.97
N THR A 50 -11.47 21.99 -13.63
CA THR A 50 -10.05 21.67 -13.82
C THR A 50 -9.20 22.22 -12.68
N GLY A 51 -7.88 22.15 -12.78
CA GLY A 51 -7.00 22.74 -11.79
C GLY A 51 -5.55 22.32 -11.92
N VAL A 52 -4.82 22.55 -10.84
CA VAL A 52 -3.40 22.30 -10.71
C VAL A 52 -3.12 21.65 -9.37
N THR A 53 -2.24 20.65 -9.37
CA THR A 53 -1.65 20.06 -8.15
C THR A 53 -0.14 20.20 -8.24
N ALA A 54 0.49 20.78 -7.22
CA ALA A 54 1.95 20.92 -7.15
C ALA A 54 2.51 20.00 -6.07
N ILE A 55 3.65 19.37 -6.36
CA ILE A 55 4.37 18.50 -5.44
C ILE A 55 5.81 19.02 -5.37
N LEU A 56 6.22 19.45 -4.18
CA LEU A 56 7.59 19.88 -3.93
C LEU A 56 8.34 18.73 -3.24
N PRO A 57 9.55 18.36 -3.72
CA PRO A 57 10.32 17.28 -3.10
C PRO A 57 10.84 17.64 -1.70
N HIS A 58 11.00 18.94 -1.43
CA HIS A 58 11.36 19.50 -0.12
C HIS A 58 10.96 20.98 -0.02
N GLY A 59 11.12 21.59 1.16
CA GLY A 59 10.83 23.01 1.39
C GLY A 59 11.90 24.02 0.89
N GLY A 60 13.10 23.56 0.53
CA GLY A 60 14.17 24.39 -0.05
C GLY A 60 13.99 24.66 -1.56
N ASN A 61 14.96 25.36 -2.17
CA ASN A 61 14.95 25.65 -3.62
C ASN A 61 15.38 24.39 -4.41
N PRO A 62 14.49 23.77 -5.23
CA PRO A 62 14.79 22.53 -5.94
C PRO A 62 15.84 22.69 -7.04
N PHE A 63 16.12 23.90 -7.52
CA PHE A 63 17.21 24.14 -8.48
C PHE A 63 18.59 24.04 -7.84
N VAL A 64 18.68 24.51 -6.59
CA VAL A 64 19.91 24.50 -5.78
C VAL A 64 20.13 23.11 -5.22
N GLU A 65 19.10 22.52 -4.61
CA GLU A 65 19.13 21.25 -3.89
C GLU A 65 18.43 20.13 -4.69
N ARG A 66 18.94 19.80 -5.87
CA ARG A 66 18.28 18.82 -6.75
C ARG A 66 18.15 17.47 -6.08
N VAL A 67 17.06 16.75 -6.37
CA VAL A 67 16.84 15.39 -5.85
C VAL A 67 16.96 14.38 -6.98
N PRO A 68 17.55 13.19 -6.75
CA PRO A 68 17.58 12.15 -7.76
C PRO A 68 16.15 11.67 -8.04
N ALA A 69 15.89 11.31 -9.30
CA ALA A 69 14.59 10.89 -9.77
C ALA A 69 14.68 9.89 -10.92
N GLY A 70 13.60 9.16 -11.15
CA GLY A 70 13.46 8.22 -12.24
C GLY A 70 12.03 8.14 -12.78
N LEU A 71 11.91 7.72 -14.04
CA LEU A 71 10.65 7.67 -14.77
C LEU A 71 10.41 6.27 -15.35
N ALA A 72 9.18 5.79 -15.21
CA ALA A 72 8.67 4.63 -15.92
C ALA A 72 7.45 5.03 -16.75
N VAL A 73 7.48 4.66 -18.04
CA VAL A 73 6.35 4.82 -18.95
C VAL A 73 5.68 3.47 -19.10
N GLY A 74 4.40 3.38 -18.74
CA GLY A 74 3.56 2.21 -18.96
C GLY A 74 2.97 2.23 -20.37
N ASN A 75 2.19 3.27 -20.67
CA ASN A 75 1.69 3.58 -22.01
C ASN A 75 1.84 5.08 -22.29
N GLY A 76 2.40 5.41 -23.45
CA GLY A 76 2.96 6.74 -23.73
C GLY A 76 1.97 7.77 -24.32
N PHE A 77 0.67 7.54 -24.22
CA PHE A 77 -0.35 8.42 -24.79
C PHE A 77 -0.64 9.64 -23.88
N GLY A 78 0.37 10.46 -23.59
CA GLY A 78 0.19 11.64 -22.74
C GLY A 78 1.33 12.65 -22.89
N LYS A 79 1.24 13.76 -22.15
CA LYS A 79 2.23 14.84 -22.20
C LYS A 79 2.96 14.90 -20.85
N LEU A 80 4.20 14.43 -20.84
CA LEU A 80 5.12 14.59 -19.72
C LEU A 80 6.26 15.51 -20.15
N MET A 81 6.06 16.82 -19.97
CA MET A 81 7.06 17.84 -20.29
C MET A 81 8.22 17.75 -19.30
N GLY A 82 9.45 17.82 -19.82
CA GLY A 82 10.69 17.70 -19.04
C GLY A 82 11.19 16.28 -18.82
N SER A 83 10.51 15.27 -19.40
CA SER A 83 10.85 13.85 -19.26
C SER A 83 12.21 13.46 -19.83
N THR A 84 12.62 14.01 -20.98
CA THR A 84 13.88 13.64 -21.64
C THR A 84 15.10 14.02 -20.80
N GLN A 85 15.15 15.25 -20.27
CA GLN A 85 16.22 15.67 -19.38
C GLN A 85 16.19 14.91 -18.04
N LEU A 86 14.99 14.60 -17.52
CA LEU A 86 14.89 13.77 -16.32
C LEU A 86 15.45 12.36 -16.54
N GLN A 87 15.21 11.75 -17.71
CA GLN A 87 15.76 10.43 -18.04
C GLN A 87 17.28 10.49 -18.26
N GLU A 88 17.78 11.57 -18.87
CA GLU A 88 19.19 11.75 -19.15
C GLU A 88 20.01 12.03 -17.87
N LEU A 89 19.52 12.93 -17.02
CA LEU A 89 20.27 13.41 -15.86
C LEU A 89 19.86 12.72 -14.55
N GLY A 90 18.69 12.09 -14.50
CA GLY A 90 18.22 11.36 -13.32
C GLY A 90 17.93 12.25 -12.10
N GLU A 91 17.46 13.49 -12.31
CA GLU A 91 17.19 14.43 -11.23
C GLU A 91 16.02 15.38 -11.51
N LEU A 92 15.41 15.85 -10.42
CA LEU A 92 14.47 16.95 -10.40
C LEU A 92 15.17 18.24 -10.01
N GLU A 93 14.92 19.29 -10.78
CA GLU A 93 15.38 20.66 -10.51
C GLU A 93 14.22 21.65 -10.35
N THR A 94 12.97 21.18 -10.43
CA THR A 94 11.74 21.96 -10.29
C THR A 94 10.71 21.18 -9.45
N PRO A 95 9.65 21.84 -8.93
CA PRO A 95 8.48 21.14 -8.45
C PRO A 95 7.83 20.31 -9.57
N ILE A 96 7.14 19.25 -9.19
CA ILE A 96 6.30 18.48 -10.12
C ILE A 96 4.93 19.15 -10.15
N VAL A 97 4.43 19.51 -11.34
CA VAL A 97 3.08 20.04 -11.51
C VAL A 97 2.22 19.07 -12.31
N LEU A 98 1.05 18.77 -11.78
CA LEU A 98 0.00 17.99 -12.45
C LEU A 98 -1.13 18.94 -12.88
N THR A 99 -1.68 18.75 -14.07
CA THR A 99 -2.82 19.54 -14.59
C THR A 99 -3.58 18.77 -15.71
N ASN A 100 -4.34 19.48 -16.56
CA ASN A 100 -4.98 18.91 -17.74
C ASN A 100 -4.12 18.97 -19.00
N THR A 101 -4.48 18.16 -20.01
CA THR A 101 -3.71 17.97 -21.25
C THR A 101 -3.31 19.25 -21.98
N LEU A 102 -4.24 20.19 -22.13
CA LEU A 102 -4.01 21.42 -22.93
C LEU A 102 -3.43 22.58 -22.09
N ALA A 103 -3.25 22.35 -20.79
CA ALA A 103 -2.62 23.28 -19.86
C ALA A 103 -1.12 23.03 -19.66
N VAL A 104 -0.56 21.89 -20.11
CA VAL A 104 0.86 21.54 -19.90
C VAL A 104 1.84 22.68 -20.24
N PRO A 105 1.76 23.34 -21.41
CA PRO A 105 2.68 24.43 -21.72
C PRO A 105 2.54 25.64 -20.76
N ARG A 106 1.32 25.96 -20.30
CA ARG A 106 1.08 27.07 -19.36
C ARG A 106 1.51 26.72 -17.94
N ALA A 107 1.40 25.45 -17.56
CA ALA A 107 1.94 24.97 -16.30
C ALA A 107 3.48 25.04 -16.29
N ALA A 108 4.12 24.73 -17.41
CA ALA A 108 5.56 24.88 -17.54
C ALA A 108 5.98 26.35 -17.44
N ASP A 109 5.26 27.26 -18.11
CA ASP A 109 5.44 28.70 -18.01
C ASP A 109 5.35 29.18 -16.54
N GLY A 110 4.32 28.75 -15.81
CA GLY A 110 4.19 29.08 -14.38
C GLY A 110 5.28 28.50 -13.48
N ILE A 111 5.83 27.32 -13.80
CA ILE A 111 7.03 26.80 -13.12
C ILE A 111 8.22 27.71 -13.41
N LEU A 112 8.45 28.09 -14.68
CA LEU A 112 9.57 28.97 -15.06
C LEU A 112 9.51 30.29 -14.32
N ASP A 113 8.35 30.96 -14.33
CA ASP A 113 8.12 32.22 -13.60
C ASP A 113 8.42 32.06 -12.11
N TRP A 114 7.92 31.00 -11.48
CA TRP A 114 8.16 30.74 -10.07
C TRP A 114 9.65 30.51 -9.78
N MET A 115 10.31 29.68 -10.58
CA MET A 115 11.71 29.29 -10.40
C MET A 115 12.67 30.46 -10.59
N LEU A 116 12.45 31.29 -11.63
CA LEU A 116 13.26 32.47 -11.92
C LEU A 116 13.13 33.55 -10.85
N ALA A 117 11.99 33.60 -10.14
CA ALA A 117 11.78 34.48 -9.00
C ALA A 117 12.44 33.97 -7.70
N GLN A 118 12.90 32.71 -7.63
CA GLN A 118 13.47 32.17 -6.39
C GLN A 118 14.89 32.71 -6.11
N PRO A 119 15.22 33.00 -4.83
CA PRO A 119 16.58 33.26 -4.42
C PRO A 119 17.52 32.10 -4.79
N GLY A 120 18.70 32.41 -5.33
CA GLY A 120 19.67 31.41 -5.78
C GLY A 120 19.48 30.91 -7.22
N SER A 121 18.43 31.35 -7.93
CA SER A 121 18.18 31.02 -9.33
C SER A 121 18.73 32.05 -10.34
N SER A 122 19.42 33.10 -9.88
CA SER A 122 19.87 34.22 -10.73
C SER A 122 20.88 33.84 -11.83
N GLY A 123 21.51 32.67 -11.73
CA GLY A 123 22.41 32.11 -12.76
C GLY A 123 21.78 31.03 -13.64
N ALA A 124 20.47 30.76 -13.49
CA ALA A 124 19.79 29.70 -14.23
C ALA A 124 19.55 30.10 -15.70
N GLY A 125 20.45 29.68 -16.59
CA GLY A 125 20.29 29.84 -18.05
C GLY A 125 19.46 28.73 -18.71
N SER A 126 19.14 27.67 -17.97
CA SER A 126 18.28 26.57 -18.38
C SER A 126 17.53 26.03 -17.18
N ILE A 127 16.22 25.84 -17.33
CA ILE A 127 15.33 25.24 -16.34
C ILE A 127 14.46 24.24 -17.09
N ASN A 128 14.30 23.06 -16.51
CA ASN A 128 13.47 21.97 -17.01
C ASN A 128 12.22 21.80 -16.15
N PRO A 129 11.11 22.50 -16.49
CA PRO A 129 9.83 22.29 -15.85
C PRO A 129 9.36 20.85 -16.01
N LEU A 130 9.04 20.19 -14.90
CA LEU A 130 8.42 18.87 -14.94
C LEU A 130 6.90 18.99 -14.78
N VAL A 131 6.18 18.77 -15.88
CA VAL A 131 4.73 18.87 -15.91
C VAL A 131 4.12 17.61 -16.50
N ALA A 132 3.14 17.05 -15.79
CA ALA A 132 2.38 15.88 -16.21
C ALA A 132 0.88 16.19 -16.26
N GLU A 133 0.11 15.36 -16.96
CA GLU A 133 -1.31 15.63 -17.17
C GLU A 133 -2.17 14.38 -17.28
N THR A 134 -3.48 14.60 -17.12
CA THR A 134 -4.50 13.71 -17.66
C THR A 134 -5.58 14.53 -18.37
N ASN A 135 -6.40 13.89 -19.20
CA ASN A 135 -7.45 14.57 -19.97
C ASN A 135 -8.78 14.68 -19.19
N ASP A 136 -9.20 15.89 -18.83
CA ASP A 136 -10.46 16.18 -18.13
C ASP A 136 -11.61 16.63 -19.04
N GLY A 137 -11.48 16.47 -20.36
CA GLY A 137 -12.35 17.06 -21.39
C GLY A 137 -13.83 16.64 -21.38
N PHE A 138 -14.22 15.65 -20.57
CA PHE A 138 -15.64 15.31 -20.37
C PHE A 138 -16.33 16.27 -19.38
N LEU A 139 -15.70 16.52 -18.22
CA LEU A 139 -16.23 17.40 -17.19
C LEU A 139 -15.79 18.85 -17.36
N ASN A 140 -14.74 19.09 -18.14
CA ASN A 140 -14.15 20.39 -18.37
C ASN A 140 -14.19 20.77 -19.85
N ASP A 141 -14.50 22.03 -20.17
CA ASP A 141 -14.20 22.59 -21.48
C ASP A 141 -12.69 22.81 -21.62
N ILE A 142 -11.97 21.72 -21.88
CA ILE A 142 -10.51 21.70 -21.97
C ILE A 142 -9.98 22.65 -23.06
N ARG A 143 -10.82 22.99 -24.06
CA ARG A 143 -10.46 23.90 -25.16
C ARG A 143 -10.48 25.37 -24.73
N ALA A 144 -11.21 25.71 -23.68
CA ALA A 144 -11.20 27.06 -23.11
C ALA A 144 -9.83 27.43 -22.51
N ARG A 145 -8.99 26.43 -22.17
CA ARG A 145 -7.64 26.61 -21.64
C ARG A 145 -7.59 27.67 -20.53
N VAL A 146 -8.38 27.48 -19.47
CA VAL A 146 -8.52 28.47 -18.38
C VAL A 146 -7.36 28.49 -17.39
N ILE A 147 -6.49 27.48 -17.37
CA ILE A 147 -5.33 27.46 -16.48
C ILE A 147 -4.35 28.56 -16.87
N THR A 148 -3.84 29.30 -15.89
CA THR A 148 -2.87 30.39 -16.03
C THR A 148 -1.59 30.08 -15.25
N ALA A 149 -0.50 30.78 -15.55
CA ALA A 149 0.72 30.72 -14.73
C ALA A 149 0.45 31.08 -13.26
N GLY A 150 -0.44 32.05 -13.00
CA GLY A 150 -0.87 32.42 -11.65
C GLY A 150 -1.50 31.27 -10.87
N HIS A 151 -2.32 30.43 -11.51
CA HIS A 151 -2.88 29.23 -10.85
C HIS A 151 -1.78 28.24 -10.46
N VAL A 152 -0.73 28.12 -11.27
CA VAL A 152 0.39 27.20 -11.03
C VAL A 152 1.24 27.70 -9.87
N ILE A 153 1.61 28.99 -9.90
CA ILE A 153 2.32 29.66 -8.81
C ILE A 153 1.55 29.54 -7.50
N ALA A 154 0.22 29.76 -7.52
CA ALA A 154 -0.63 29.62 -6.35
C ALA A 154 -0.65 28.17 -5.82
N ALA A 155 -0.69 27.16 -6.70
CA ALA A 155 -0.61 25.76 -6.28
C ALA A 155 0.73 25.46 -5.60
N ILE A 156 1.86 25.91 -6.18
CA ILE A 156 3.20 25.76 -5.60
C ILE A 156 3.29 26.47 -4.24
N ALA A 157 2.81 27.71 -4.15
CA ALA A 157 2.84 28.51 -2.91
C ALA A 157 1.95 27.93 -1.80
N SER A 158 0.85 27.27 -2.15
CA SER A 158 -0.04 26.62 -1.18
C SER A 158 0.49 25.29 -0.63
N ALA A 159 1.60 24.78 -1.19
CA ALA A 159 2.09 23.45 -0.89
C ALA A 159 2.63 23.35 0.54
N ARG A 160 2.12 22.37 1.27
CA ARG A 160 2.46 22.11 2.67
C ARG A 160 2.63 20.62 2.95
N ASP A 161 3.25 20.31 4.07
CA ASP A 161 3.29 18.97 4.65
C ASP A 161 1.94 18.63 5.32
N GLY A 162 1.88 17.49 6.01
CA GLY A 162 0.66 17.06 6.70
C GLY A 162 -0.36 16.39 5.77
N ALA A 163 -1.62 16.34 6.19
CA ALA A 163 -2.66 15.61 5.47
C ALA A 163 -2.90 16.19 4.05
N VAL A 164 -2.95 15.31 3.06
CA VAL A 164 -3.22 15.66 1.65
C VAL A 164 -4.72 15.58 1.40
N ALA A 165 -5.29 16.62 0.75
CA ALA A 165 -6.68 16.58 0.32
C ALA A 165 -6.82 15.68 -0.93
N GLU A 166 -7.89 14.89 -0.98
CA GLU A 166 -8.11 13.86 -2.01
C GLU A 166 -9.49 14.03 -2.68
N GLY A 167 -9.71 13.37 -3.81
CA GLY A 167 -10.95 13.41 -4.58
C GLY A 167 -10.94 14.46 -5.68
N ALA A 168 -12.10 15.08 -5.93
CA ALA A 168 -12.36 15.95 -7.06
C ALA A 168 -11.82 17.39 -6.86
N LEU A 169 -10.50 17.54 -6.71
CA LEU A 169 -9.84 18.83 -6.48
C LEU A 169 -8.50 18.94 -7.21
N GLY A 170 -7.95 20.15 -7.26
CA GLY A 170 -6.68 20.43 -7.94
C GLY A 170 -6.74 19.95 -9.38
N ALA A 171 -5.70 19.27 -9.83
CA ALA A 171 -5.66 18.68 -11.16
C ALA A 171 -6.64 17.49 -11.34
N GLY A 172 -7.17 16.91 -10.26
CA GLY A 172 -8.19 15.86 -10.29
C GLY A 172 -9.64 16.36 -10.39
N THR A 173 -9.85 17.68 -10.47
CA THR A 173 -11.20 18.29 -10.42
C THR A 173 -12.14 17.69 -11.48
N GLY A 174 -11.69 17.55 -12.73
CA GLY A 174 -12.51 17.06 -13.85
C GLY A 174 -12.20 15.63 -14.30
N THR A 175 -11.43 14.85 -13.55
CA THR A 175 -11.00 13.51 -14.00
C THR A 175 -12.01 12.41 -13.69
N VAL A 176 -11.96 11.33 -14.47
CA VAL A 176 -12.88 10.18 -14.41
C VAL A 176 -12.08 8.88 -14.40
N ALA A 177 -12.35 7.98 -13.46
CA ALA A 177 -11.66 6.69 -13.36
C ALA A 177 -12.66 5.54 -13.23
N PHE A 178 -12.49 4.48 -14.03
CA PHE A 178 -13.39 3.33 -14.14
C PHE A 178 -14.86 3.73 -14.41
N GLY A 179 -15.08 4.87 -15.08
CA GLY A 179 -16.40 5.45 -15.33
C GLY A 179 -17.03 6.17 -14.13
N TRP A 180 -16.42 6.11 -12.94
CA TRP A 180 -16.82 6.91 -11.78
C TRP A 180 -15.97 8.16 -11.67
N LYS A 181 -16.36 9.07 -10.78
CA LYS A 181 -15.54 10.24 -10.51
C LYS A 181 -14.19 9.79 -9.94
N GLY A 182 -13.11 10.20 -10.61
CA GLY A 182 -11.74 10.06 -10.13
C GLY A 182 -11.24 11.35 -9.48
N GLY A 183 -9.93 11.49 -9.33
CA GLY A 183 -9.36 12.70 -8.79
C GLY A 183 -7.91 12.55 -8.35
N ILE A 184 -7.57 13.28 -7.28
CA ILE A 184 -6.32 13.12 -6.55
C ILE A 184 -6.49 12.03 -5.48
N GLY A 185 -5.53 11.12 -5.39
CA GLY A 185 -5.46 10.17 -4.29
C GLY A 185 -4.03 10.05 -3.78
N SER A 186 -3.87 9.71 -2.50
CA SER A 186 -2.58 9.55 -1.87
C SER A 186 -2.58 8.39 -0.88
N SER A 187 -1.39 7.85 -0.61
CA SER A 187 -1.17 6.72 0.30
C SER A 187 0.32 6.66 0.66
N SER A 188 0.67 5.90 1.68
CA SER A 188 2.07 5.59 1.98
C SER A 188 2.24 4.19 2.56
N ARG A 189 3.48 3.71 2.59
CA ARG A 189 3.91 2.53 3.33
C ARG A 189 5.19 2.83 4.08
N ARG A 190 5.28 2.33 5.32
CA ARG A 190 6.50 2.37 6.11
C ARG A 190 7.04 0.96 6.28
N LEU A 191 8.31 0.79 5.94
CA LEU A 191 9.01 -0.46 6.15
C LEU A 191 9.30 -0.67 7.65
N PRO A 192 9.33 -1.92 8.12
CA PRO A 192 9.86 -2.26 9.43
C PRO A 192 11.30 -1.74 9.63
N ALA A 193 11.69 -1.46 10.88
CA ALA A 193 13.05 -1.00 11.21
C ALA A 193 14.13 -1.99 10.75
N THR A 194 13.85 -3.29 10.81
CA THR A 194 14.74 -4.37 10.33
C THR A 194 14.97 -4.33 8.81
N LEU A 195 14.12 -3.63 8.07
CA LEU A 195 14.23 -3.40 6.63
C LEU A 195 14.59 -1.95 6.28
N GLY A 196 15.13 -1.21 7.25
CA GLY A 196 15.62 0.17 7.10
C GLY A 196 14.66 1.26 7.55
N GLY A 197 13.40 0.94 7.88
CA GLY A 197 12.46 1.93 8.43
C GLY A 197 11.96 2.99 7.44
N TYR A 198 12.34 2.88 6.17
CA TYR A 198 12.04 3.84 5.11
C TYR A 198 10.55 3.93 4.79
N THR A 199 10.15 5.09 4.28
CA THR A 199 8.80 5.40 3.83
C THR A 199 8.78 5.47 2.30
N VAL A 200 7.73 4.90 1.70
CA VAL A 200 7.38 5.12 0.29
C VAL A 200 5.99 5.73 0.25
N GLY A 201 5.90 6.96 -0.23
CA GLY A 201 4.66 7.70 -0.43
C GLY A 201 4.23 7.67 -1.89
N ALA A 202 2.92 7.70 -2.15
CA ALA A 202 2.34 7.77 -3.48
C ALA A 202 1.28 8.89 -3.56
N LEU A 203 1.26 9.62 -4.67
CA LEU A 203 0.18 10.52 -5.06
C LEU A 203 -0.19 10.22 -6.52
N VAL A 204 -1.48 10.13 -6.80
CA VAL A 204 -2.01 9.84 -8.14
C VAL A 204 -2.98 10.92 -8.60
N GLN A 205 -3.00 11.16 -9.91
CA GLN A 205 -4.10 11.82 -10.60
C GLN A 205 -4.76 10.76 -11.50
N SER A 206 -5.90 10.21 -11.06
CA SER A 206 -6.55 9.08 -11.70
C SER A 206 -7.55 9.52 -12.77
N ASN A 207 -7.36 9.08 -14.00
CA ASN A 207 -8.25 9.38 -15.13
C ASN A 207 -8.34 8.24 -16.16
N PHE A 208 -8.47 6.98 -15.74
CA PHE A 208 -8.28 5.82 -16.63
C PHE A 208 -9.41 4.78 -16.51
N GLY A 209 -9.52 3.88 -17.50
CA GLY A 209 -10.53 2.83 -17.54
C GLY A 209 -10.05 1.44 -17.10
N GLY A 210 -10.95 0.46 -17.19
CA GLY A 210 -10.68 -0.94 -16.87
C GLY A 210 -11.85 -1.60 -16.15
N VAL A 211 -11.57 -2.66 -15.40
CA VAL A 211 -12.55 -3.38 -14.58
C VAL A 211 -12.15 -3.23 -13.11
N LEU A 212 -12.80 -2.32 -12.39
CA LEU A 212 -12.36 -1.97 -11.03
C LEU A 212 -12.29 -3.19 -10.12
N CYS A 213 -11.10 -3.46 -9.60
CA CYS A 213 -10.83 -4.42 -8.55
C CYS A 213 -10.38 -3.65 -7.31
N MET A 214 -10.93 -4.01 -6.13
CA MET A 214 -10.52 -3.41 -4.86
C MET A 214 -10.14 -4.49 -3.87
N ASP A 215 -8.85 -4.58 -3.50
CA ASP A 215 -8.32 -5.60 -2.59
C ASP A 215 -8.63 -7.03 -3.05
N GLY A 216 -8.76 -7.24 -4.38
CA GLY A 216 -9.18 -8.51 -4.99
C GLY A 216 -10.70 -8.70 -5.13
N ILE A 217 -11.52 -7.73 -4.71
CA ILE A 217 -12.98 -7.76 -4.90
C ILE A 217 -13.30 -7.25 -6.32
N PRO A 218 -14.06 -7.98 -7.16
CA PRO A 218 -14.45 -7.55 -8.51
C PRO A 218 -15.57 -6.49 -8.44
N VAL A 219 -15.25 -5.30 -7.94
CA VAL A 219 -16.20 -4.21 -7.70
C VAL A 219 -16.85 -3.74 -9.01
N GLY A 220 -16.08 -3.60 -10.09
CA GLY A 220 -16.58 -3.18 -11.40
C GLY A 220 -17.70 -4.09 -11.91
N GLU A 221 -17.46 -5.41 -11.90
CA GLU A 221 -18.44 -6.41 -12.30
C GLU A 221 -19.67 -6.41 -11.38
N ALA A 222 -19.46 -6.42 -10.06
CA ALA A 222 -20.54 -6.47 -9.08
C ALA A 222 -21.44 -5.22 -9.08
N LEU A 223 -20.90 -4.07 -9.52
CA LEU A 223 -21.66 -2.83 -9.69
C LEU A 223 -22.20 -2.65 -11.11
N GLY A 224 -21.84 -3.52 -12.05
CA GLY A 224 -22.28 -3.45 -13.44
C GLY A 224 -21.67 -2.27 -14.19
N GLN A 225 -20.45 -1.86 -13.85
CA GLN A 225 -19.76 -0.74 -14.48
C GLN A 225 -18.28 -1.06 -14.68
N TYR A 226 -17.91 -1.24 -15.95
CA TYR A 226 -16.58 -1.66 -16.38
C TYR A 226 -16.39 -1.36 -17.87
N PHE A 227 -15.13 -1.23 -18.28
CA PHE A 227 -14.77 -1.04 -19.68
C PHE A 227 -15.27 -2.20 -20.58
N LEU A 228 -15.75 -1.89 -21.78
CA LEU A 228 -16.38 -2.82 -22.73
C LEU A 228 -17.71 -3.43 -22.28
N ARG A 229 -18.32 -2.99 -21.17
CA ARG A 229 -19.70 -3.37 -20.83
C ARG A 229 -20.62 -3.15 -22.00
N ASP A 230 -20.55 -1.93 -22.55
CA ASP A 230 -21.34 -1.61 -23.71
C ASP A 230 -20.74 -2.24 -24.95
N ALA A 231 -19.41 -2.46 -25.13
CA ALA A 231 -18.78 -3.11 -26.30
C ALA A 231 -19.01 -4.61 -26.51
N LEU A 232 -19.34 -5.32 -25.44
CA LEU A 232 -20.01 -6.62 -25.53
C LEU A 232 -21.42 -6.47 -26.18
N ASP A 233 -21.86 -5.21 -26.42
CA ASP A 233 -22.94 -4.68 -27.29
C ASP A 233 -22.58 -3.32 -28.08
N ARG A 234 -21.27 -2.93 -28.28
CA ARG A 234 -20.59 -1.63 -28.72
C ARG A 234 -20.18 -0.44 -27.72
N GLY A 235 -18.86 -0.11 -27.51
CA GLY A 235 -18.32 1.19 -26.92
C GLY A 235 -16.90 1.28 -26.20
N ASP A 236 -16.14 2.39 -26.39
CA ASP A 236 -14.67 2.73 -26.19
C ASP A 236 -13.96 2.71 -24.79
N ALA A 237 -12.60 2.60 -24.78
CA ALA A 237 -11.68 2.92 -23.65
C ALA A 237 -10.68 4.01 -24.03
N ASP A 238 -10.74 5.14 -23.33
CA ASP A 238 -9.73 6.19 -23.35
C ASP A 238 -9.42 6.62 -21.90
N GLY A 239 -8.23 7.16 -21.61
CA GLY A 239 -7.82 7.43 -20.22
C GLY A 239 -6.42 8.03 -20.03
N SER A 240 -5.94 8.14 -18.79
CA SER A 240 -4.55 8.43 -18.38
C SER A 240 -4.42 8.30 -16.86
N ILE A 241 -3.22 8.03 -16.35
CA ILE A 241 -2.89 8.18 -14.93
C ILE A 241 -1.47 8.70 -14.77
N ILE A 242 -1.31 9.71 -13.90
CA ILE A 242 0.01 10.11 -13.40
C ILE A 242 0.18 9.59 -11.98
N ILE A 243 1.27 8.87 -11.74
CA ILE A 243 1.66 8.36 -10.43
C ILE A 243 2.98 9.01 -10.03
N VAL A 244 3.03 9.63 -8.85
CA VAL A 244 4.24 10.20 -8.27
C VAL A 244 4.57 9.46 -6.99
N LEU A 245 5.77 8.89 -6.93
CA LEU A 245 6.32 8.23 -5.75
C LEU A 245 7.40 9.10 -5.11
N ALA A 246 7.39 9.15 -3.79
CA ALA A 246 8.46 9.74 -2.98
C ALA A 246 9.00 8.68 -2.02
N THR A 247 10.28 8.77 -1.66
CA THR A 247 10.86 7.95 -0.60
C THR A 247 11.97 8.69 0.14
N ASP A 248 12.15 8.38 1.42
CA ASP A 248 13.30 8.80 2.22
C ASP A 248 14.46 7.79 2.16
N ALA A 249 14.33 6.72 1.36
CA ALA A 249 15.41 5.78 1.11
C ALA A 249 16.50 6.41 0.20
N PRO A 250 17.80 6.28 0.52
CA PRO A 250 18.86 6.85 -0.29
C PRO A 250 19.07 6.00 -1.55
N LEU A 251 18.49 6.44 -2.67
CA LEU A 251 18.46 5.72 -3.93
C LEU A 251 19.04 6.56 -5.07
N SER A 252 19.82 5.93 -5.95
CA SER A 252 20.15 6.48 -7.27
C SER A 252 18.93 6.57 -8.19
N ASP A 253 19.04 7.42 -9.21
CA ASP A 253 18.10 7.58 -10.33
C ASP A 253 17.76 6.25 -11.03
N ARG A 254 18.74 5.37 -11.24
CA ARG A 254 18.54 4.00 -11.74
C ARG A 254 17.59 3.21 -10.83
N ASN A 255 17.81 3.22 -9.52
CA ASN A 255 16.97 2.50 -8.58
C ASN A 255 15.59 3.15 -8.42
N LEU A 256 15.48 4.46 -8.55
CA LEU A 256 14.22 5.20 -8.59
C LEU A 256 13.42 4.87 -9.86
N THR A 257 14.08 4.72 -11.01
CA THR A 257 13.44 4.21 -12.23
C THR A 257 12.88 2.80 -12.03
N ARG A 258 13.62 1.93 -11.33
CA ARG A 258 13.11 0.59 -10.97
C ARG A 258 11.93 0.66 -10.00
N LEU A 259 11.94 1.59 -9.04
CA LEU A 259 10.84 1.84 -8.11
C LEU A 259 9.60 2.34 -8.85
N ALA A 260 9.74 3.33 -9.73
CA ALA A 260 8.67 3.85 -10.58
C ALA A 260 7.98 2.76 -11.40
N ARG A 261 8.74 1.81 -11.97
CA ARG A 261 8.15 0.65 -12.70
C ARG A 261 7.23 -0.19 -11.84
N ARG A 262 7.38 -0.20 -10.51
CA ARG A 262 6.53 -0.98 -9.60
C ARG A 262 5.17 -0.34 -9.38
N ALA A 263 5.04 0.96 -9.58
CA ALA A 263 3.74 1.62 -9.60
C ALA A 263 2.80 1.00 -10.65
N MET A 264 3.32 0.57 -11.81
CA MET A 264 2.54 -0.10 -12.84
C MET A 264 1.91 -1.41 -12.35
N ALA A 265 2.61 -2.15 -11.47
CA ALA A 265 2.03 -3.35 -10.88
C ALA A 265 0.93 -3.02 -9.85
N GLY A 266 1.07 -1.90 -9.12
CA GLY A 266 0.01 -1.37 -8.25
C GLY A 266 -1.22 -0.94 -9.04
N LEU A 267 -1.02 -0.23 -10.15
CA LEU A 267 -2.06 0.15 -11.10
C LEU A 267 -2.80 -1.09 -11.65
N ALA A 268 -2.06 -2.11 -12.11
CA ALA A 268 -2.64 -3.34 -12.64
C ALA A 268 -3.53 -4.08 -11.61
N ARG A 269 -3.18 -4.07 -10.32
CA ARG A 269 -4.00 -4.69 -9.25
C ARG A 269 -5.38 -4.06 -9.09
N THR A 270 -5.56 -2.82 -9.52
CA THR A 270 -6.85 -2.12 -9.52
C THR A 270 -7.74 -2.52 -10.70
N GLY A 271 -7.22 -3.32 -11.63
CA GLY A 271 -7.92 -3.75 -12.84
C GLY A 271 -7.84 -2.76 -14.01
N ALA A 272 -6.84 -1.85 -13.97
CA ALA A 272 -6.54 -0.95 -15.07
C ALA A 272 -6.22 -1.71 -16.35
N ALA A 273 -6.74 -1.23 -17.49
CA ALA A 273 -6.51 -1.87 -18.79
C ALA A 273 -5.25 -1.37 -19.51
N MET A 274 -4.70 -0.22 -19.10
CA MET A 274 -3.61 0.47 -19.82
C MET A 274 -3.90 0.57 -21.33
N SER A 275 -5.11 1.03 -21.67
CA SER A 275 -5.63 1.07 -23.03
C SER A 275 -4.79 1.97 -23.96
N ASP A 276 -4.93 1.80 -25.27
CA ASP A 276 -4.16 2.53 -26.29
C ASP A 276 -4.13 4.06 -26.06
N GLY A 277 -5.30 4.66 -25.80
CA GLY A 277 -5.42 6.08 -25.47
C GLY A 277 -4.98 6.48 -24.05
N SER A 278 -4.45 5.57 -23.24
CA SER A 278 -4.10 5.84 -21.83
C SER A 278 -2.69 6.38 -21.64
N GLY A 279 -2.50 7.62 -21.22
CA GLY A 279 -1.20 8.12 -20.77
C GLY A 279 -0.86 7.63 -19.37
N ASP A 280 -0.09 6.55 -19.23
CA ASP A 280 0.22 5.92 -17.94
C ASP A 280 1.70 6.12 -17.58
N TYR A 281 1.96 7.03 -16.63
CA TYR A 281 3.31 7.41 -16.22
C TYR A 281 3.51 7.25 -14.72
N ALA A 282 4.69 6.79 -14.32
CA ALA A 282 5.14 6.81 -12.94
C ALA A 282 6.48 7.53 -12.80
N LEU A 283 6.52 8.50 -11.89
CA LEU A 283 7.74 9.19 -11.49
C LEU A 283 8.11 8.77 -10.06
N ALA A 284 9.39 8.63 -9.76
CA ALA A 284 9.86 8.40 -8.39
C ALA A 284 11.03 9.31 -8.07
N PHE A 285 11.08 9.87 -6.86
CA PHE A 285 12.22 10.64 -6.36
C PHE A 285 12.57 10.27 -4.91
N SER A 286 13.82 10.51 -4.53
CA SER A 286 14.29 10.34 -3.15
C SER A 286 14.52 11.69 -2.47
N THR A 287 14.03 11.86 -1.24
CA THR A 287 14.29 13.06 -0.42
C THR A 287 15.54 12.93 0.47
N ALA A 288 16.16 11.75 0.47
CA ALA A 288 17.25 11.39 1.37
C ALA A 288 18.45 12.36 1.20
N PRO A 289 18.92 13.01 2.28
CA PRO A 289 20.06 13.93 2.23
C PRO A 289 21.33 13.31 1.65
N GLU A 290 21.51 11.99 1.79
CA GLU A 290 22.68 11.24 1.34
C GLU A 290 22.85 11.22 -0.19
N VAL A 291 21.75 11.36 -0.94
CA VAL A 291 21.75 11.33 -2.42
C VAL A 291 21.32 12.66 -3.05
N ARG A 292 21.06 13.69 -2.23
CA ARG A 292 20.77 15.06 -2.69
C ARG A 292 21.92 15.62 -3.52
N ARG A 293 21.62 16.37 -4.57
CA ARG A 293 22.58 16.91 -5.55
C ARG A 293 22.62 18.43 -5.46
N ASP A 294 23.08 18.91 -4.31
CA ASP A 294 23.23 20.34 -4.05
C ASP A 294 24.34 20.99 -4.91
N THR A 295 24.45 22.32 -4.87
CA THR A 295 25.48 23.06 -5.62
C THR A 295 26.90 22.61 -5.30
N ALA A 296 27.21 22.25 -4.05
CA ALA A 296 28.56 21.84 -3.66
C ALA A 296 28.90 20.46 -4.24
N ARG A 297 27.96 19.50 -4.19
CA ARG A 297 28.12 18.17 -4.78
C ARG A 297 28.18 18.20 -6.30
N ARG A 298 27.50 19.16 -6.94
CA ARG A 298 27.54 19.34 -8.40
C ARG A 298 28.76 20.12 -8.90
N ALA A 299 29.50 20.79 -8.04
CA ALA A 299 30.69 21.57 -8.42
C ALA A 299 31.92 20.70 -8.75
N GLY A 300 31.90 19.41 -8.43
CA GLY A 300 33.02 18.50 -8.68
C GLY A 300 32.66 17.03 -8.40
N ARG A 301 33.67 16.21 -8.14
CA ARG A 301 33.46 14.81 -7.77
C ARG A 301 32.83 14.74 -6.37
N ALA A 302 31.72 14.03 -6.24
CA ALA A 302 31.04 13.78 -4.97
C ALA A 302 30.91 12.27 -4.69
N GLU A 303 30.94 11.91 -3.41
CA GLU A 303 30.61 10.57 -2.94
C GLU A 303 29.17 10.57 -2.42
N LEU A 304 28.36 9.61 -2.89
CA LEU A 304 26.96 9.44 -2.47
C LEU A 304 26.81 8.08 -1.80
N VAL A 305 26.04 8.05 -0.72
CA VAL A 305 25.71 6.80 -0.02
C VAL A 305 24.35 6.34 -0.53
N GLU A 306 24.28 5.16 -1.14
CA GLU A 306 23.04 4.58 -1.67
C GLU A 306 22.77 3.16 -1.14
N LEU A 307 21.50 2.76 -1.17
CA LEU A 307 21.12 1.39 -0.85
C LEU A 307 21.56 0.39 -1.92
N PRO A 308 22.06 -0.80 -1.52
CA PRO A 308 22.39 -1.85 -2.45
C PRO A 308 21.13 -2.45 -3.08
N ASN A 309 21.29 -3.07 -4.25
CA ASN A 309 20.18 -3.69 -4.99
C ASN A 309 19.37 -4.72 -4.17
N ALA A 310 20.01 -5.42 -3.23
CA ALA A 310 19.36 -6.42 -2.38
C ALA A 310 18.28 -5.81 -1.46
N SER A 311 18.39 -4.53 -1.11
CA SER A 311 17.44 -3.82 -0.24
C SER A 311 16.23 -3.28 -0.99
N MET A 312 16.14 -3.45 -2.32
CA MET A 312 15.07 -2.83 -3.12
C MET A 312 13.74 -3.58 -3.06
N SER A 313 13.73 -4.89 -2.81
CA SER A 313 12.49 -5.70 -2.88
C SER A 313 11.40 -5.23 -1.90
N PRO A 314 11.72 -4.89 -0.63
CA PRO A 314 10.73 -4.29 0.27
C PRO A 314 10.19 -2.95 -0.23
N LEU A 315 11.04 -2.07 -0.76
CA LEU A 315 10.63 -0.79 -1.33
C LEU A 315 9.73 -0.97 -2.56
N PHE A 316 9.99 -1.99 -3.37
CA PHE A 316 9.14 -2.35 -4.51
C PHE A 316 7.75 -2.76 -4.06
N LEU A 317 7.63 -3.59 -3.03
CA LEU A 317 6.32 -3.96 -2.46
C LEU A 317 5.61 -2.72 -1.91
N ALA A 318 6.33 -1.87 -1.17
CA ALA A 318 5.80 -0.61 -0.65
C ALA A 318 5.24 0.30 -1.74
N ALA A 319 5.95 0.47 -2.87
CA ALA A 319 5.49 1.24 -4.02
C ALA A 319 4.21 0.67 -4.66
N ILE A 320 4.12 -0.67 -4.79
CA ILE A 320 2.94 -1.35 -5.34
C ILE A 320 1.72 -1.06 -4.46
N GLU A 321 1.84 -1.32 -3.16
CA GLU A 321 0.73 -1.19 -2.21
C GLU A 321 0.31 0.27 -1.99
N ALA A 322 1.27 1.20 -1.93
CA ALA A 322 0.98 2.61 -1.84
C ALA A 322 0.22 3.11 -3.09
N THR A 323 0.67 2.71 -4.29
CA THR A 323 0.00 3.09 -5.54
C THR A 323 -1.43 2.55 -5.61
N GLU A 324 -1.61 1.26 -5.34
CA GLU A 324 -2.91 0.59 -5.33
C GLU A 324 -3.90 1.31 -4.40
N GLU A 325 -3.48 1.59 -3.16
CA GLU A 325 -4.34 2.27 -2.19
C GLU A 325 -4.59 3.75 -2.53
N ALA A 326 -3.62 4.46 -3.11
CA ALA A 326 -3.81 5.84 -3.55
C ALA A 326 -4.91 5.94 -4.62
N ILE A 327 -4.96 4.98 -5.56
CA ILE A 327 -6.02 4.91 -6.57
C ILE A 327 -7.39 4.66 -5.90
N TYR A 328 -7.46 3.74 -4.93
CA TYR A 328 -8.71 3.52 -4.18
C TYR A 328 -9.15 4.78 -3.43
N ASN A 329 -8.22 5.48 -2.78
CA ASN A 329 -8.55 6.71 -2.07
C ASN A 329 -9.03 7.81 -3.01
N SER A 330 -8.44 7.94 -4.21
CA SER A 330 -8.93 8.86 -5.24
C SER A 330 -10.42 8.66 -5.55
N LEU A 331 -10.81 7.42 -5.85
CA LEU A 331 -12.20 7.05 -6.16
C LEU A 331 -13.14 7.23 -4.96
N LEU A 332 -12.70 6.80 -3.77
CA LEU A 332 -13.53 6.81 -2.57
C LEU A 332 -13.63 8.17 -1.91
N MET A 333 -12.71 9.10 -2.18
CA MET A 333 -12.78 10.48 -1.71
C MET A 333 -13.49 11.39 -2.72
N ALA A 334 -13.64 10.98 -3.98
CA ALA A 334 -14.31 11.77 -5.00
C ALA A 334 -15.84 11.83 -4.83
N GLU A 335 -16.42 13.00 -5.10
CA GLU A 335 -17.88 13.22 -5.06
C GLU A 335 -18.47 13.31 -6.47
N THR A 336 -19.79 13.14 -6.62
CA THR A 336 -20.47 13.29 -7.92
C THR A 336 -20.24 14.71 -8.44
N VAL A 337 -19.83 14.84 -9.70
CA VAL A 337 -19.58 16.15 -10.33
C VAL A 337 -20.40 16.28 -11.60
N ARG A 338 -21.15 17.39 -11.69
CA ARG A 338 -21.73 17.89 -12.95
C ARG A 338 -20.78 18.89 -13.59
N GLY A 339 -20.44 18.65 -14.84
CA GLY A 339 -19.51 19.44 -15.64
C GLY A 339 -19.97 19.61 -17.09
N TYR A 340 -19.02 19.92 -17.96
CA TYR A 340 -19.26 20.40 -19.32
C TYR A 340 -20.20 19.54 -20.16
N ARG A 341 -19.98 18.22 -20.22
CA ARG A 341 -20.76 17.30 -21.06
C ARG A 341 -21.78 16.45 -20.29
N GLY A 342 -21.86 16.61 -18.96
CA GLY A 342 -22.78 15.82 -18.15
C GLY A 342 -22.31 15.64 -16.71
N THR A 343 -22.88 14.62 -16.07
CA THR A 343 -22.60 14.26 -14.68
C THR A 343 -21.82 12.95 -14.64
N ILE A 344 -20.81 12.90 -13.79
CA ILE A 344 -20.08 11.67 -13.45
C ILE A 344 -20.31 11.37 -11.98
N GLU A 345 -20.84 10.19 -11.71
CA GLU A 345 -21.20 9.75 -10.36
C GLU A 345 -19.99 9.32 -9.54
N ALA A 346 -20.04 9.58 -8.23
CA ALA A 346 -19.10 8.99 -7.29
C ALA A 346 -19.28 7.46 -7.19
N LEU A 347 -18.21 6.75 -6.86
CA LEU A 347 -18.27 5.32 -6.56
C LEU A 347 -19.23 5.09 -5.36
N PRO A 348 -20.27 4.24 -5.46
CA PRO A 348 -21.26 4.07 -4.41
C PRO A 348 -20.68 3.29 -3.21
N ARG A 349 -20.10 4.02 -2.26
CA ARG A 349 -19.36 3.52 -1.09
C ARG A 349 -20.13 2.48 -0.27
N GLU A 350 -21.43 2.65 -0.11
CA GLU A 350 -22.25 1.69 0.64
C GLU A 350 -22.40 0.35 -0.08
N ARG A 351 -22.45 0.34 -1.42
CA ARG A 351 -22.41 -0.91 -2.19
C ARG A 351 -21.03 -1.56 -2.10
N VAL A 352 -19.95 -0.77 -2.17
CA VAL A 352 -18.58 -1.28 -1.94
C VAL A 352 -18.45 -1.90 -0.54
N ARG A 353 -18.99 -1.24 0.50
CA ARG A 353 -19.03 -1.76 1.88
C ARG A 353 -19.78 -3.07 1.97
N ALA A 354 -20.91 -3.19 1.29
CA ALA A 354 -21.68 -4.44 1.23
C ALA A 354 -20.87 -5.57 0.59
N LEU A 355 -20.10 -5.29 -0.48
CA LEU A 355 -19.22 -6.27 -1.11
C LEU A 355 -18.08 -6.71 -0.19
N ILE A 356 -17.48 -5.78 0.57
CA ILE A 356 -16.46 -6.08 1.58
C ILE A 356 -17.05 -7.00 2.66
N ALA A 357 -18.24 -6.67 3.16
CA ALA A 357 -18.94 -7.47 4.17
C ALA A 357 -19.30 -8.87 3.65
N ALA A 358 -19.78 -8.97 2.40
CA ALA A 358 -20.09 -10.25 1.77
C ALA A 358 -18.85 -11.14 1.63
N ARG A 359 -17.72 -10.56 1.20
CA ARG A 359 -16.45 -11.31 1.14
C ARG A 359 -15.96 -11.76 2.51
N ALA A 360 -16.12 -10.91 3.53
CA ALA A 360 -15.78 -11.29 4.91
C ALA A 360 -16.68 -12.40 5.44
N ALA A 361 -17.98 -12.38 5.12
CA ALA A 361 -18.94 -13.42 5.49
C ALA A 361 -18.70 -14.74 4.75
N ALA A 362 -18.17 -14.71 3.53
CA ALA A 362 -17.77 -15.90 2.77
C ALA A 362 -16.45 -16.53 3.25
N ALA A 363 -15.73 -15.91 4.20
CA ALA A 363 -14.55 -16.52 4.79
C ALA A 363 -14.94 -17.65 5.77
N PRO A 364 -14.15 -18.73 5.91
CA PRO A 364 -14.48 -19.85 6.79
C PRO A 364 -14.70 -19.34 8.22
N SER A 365 -15.87 -19.63 8.78
CA SER A 365 -16.16 -19.34 10.19
C SER A 365 -15.19 -20.13 11.07
N VAL A 366 -14.56 -19.47 12.03
CA VAL A 366 -13.63 -20.10 12.98
C VAL A 366 -14.13 -19.85 14.39
N THR A 367 -14.36 -20.93 15.14
CA THR A 367 -14.78 -20.89 16.54
C THR A 367 -13.85 -21.71 17.41
N LEU A 368 -13.75 -21.33 18.68
CA LEU A 368 -12.97 -22.05 19.68
C LEU A 368 -13.92 -22.62 20.73
N ARG A 369 -13.66 -23.85 21.16
CA ARG A 369 -14.31 -24.49 22.32
C ARG A 369 -13.32 -25.35 23.08
N ASP A 370 -13.69 -25.78 24.28
CA ASP A 370 -12.87 -26.71 25.05
C ASP A 370 -12.72 -28.05 24.31
N ILE A 371 -11.55 -28.67 24.49
CA ILE A 371 -11.21 -29.97 23.91
C ILE A 371 -11.91 -31.08 24.71
N THR A 372 -12.60 -31.96 24.01
CA THR A 372 -13.29 -33.13 24.57
C THR A 372 -12.55 -34.43 24.20
N ASP A 373 -12.94 -35.55 24.79
CA ASP A 373 -12.34 -36.85 24.47
C ASP A 373 -12.58 -37.25 23.01
N ASP A 374 -13.71 -36.84 22.43
CA ASP A 374 -14.08 -37.09 21.04
C ASP A 374 -13.15 -36.40 20.03
N ASP A 375 -12.43 -35.35 20.44
CA ASP A 375 -11.47 -34.65 19.58
C ASP A 375 -10.14 -35.40 19.45
N LEU A 376 -9.78 -36.22 20.45
CA LEU A 376 -8.46 -36.82 20.58
C LEU A 376 -8.07 -37.70 19.39
N PRO A 377 -8.95 -38.55 18.81
CA PRO A 377 -8.62 -39.31 17.60
C PRO A 377 -8.24 -38.44 16.41
N THR A 378 -8.94 -37.32 16.20
CA THR A 378 -8.65 -36.40 15.10
C THR A 378 -7.38 -35.59 15.36
N LEU A 379 -7.18 -35.09 16.58
CA LEU A 379 -5.94 -34.40 16.95
C LEU A 379 -4.71 -35.32 16.86
N PHE A 380 -4.86 -36.61 17.16
CA PHE A 380 -3.83 -37.61 16.96
C PHE A 380 -3.47 -37.75 15.49
N ALA A 381 -4.47 -37.87 14.61
CA ALA A 381 -4.25 -37.93 13.17
C ALA A 381 -3.54 -36.67 12.63
N HIS A 382 -3.89 -35.48 13.14
CA HIS A 382 -3.22 -34.23 12.75
C HIS A 382 -1.72 -34.23 13.14
N GLN A 383 -1.37 -34.72 14.34
CA GLN A 383 0.03 -34.82 14.79
C GLN A 383 0.83 -35.94 14.13
N ALA A 384 0.15 -36.86 13.44
CA ALA A 384 0.79 -37.93 12.69
C ALA A 384 1.25 -37.48 11.28
N ASP A 385 0.87 -36.28 10.80
CA ASP A 385 1.33 -35.78 9.50
C ASP A 385 2.84 -35.47 9.52
N PRO A 386 3.67 -36.15 8.69
CA PRO A 386 5.12 -36.02 8.76
C PRO A 386 5.63 -34.62 8.44
N LEU A 387 4.96 -33.90 7.53
CA LEU A 387 5.38 -32.56 7.14
C LEU A 387 5.03 -31.53 8.22
N ALA A 388 3.84 -31.64 8.80
CA ALA A 388 3.42 -30.78 9.89
C ALA A 388 4.34 -30.95 11.12
N SER A 389 4.68 -32.20 11.47
CA SER A 389 5.62 -32.50 12.55
C SER A 389 7.03 -31.97 12.27
N ALA A 390 7.56 -32.14 11.05
CA ALA A 390 8.86 -31.58 10.69
C ALA A 390 8.88 -30.04 10.73
N LEU A 391 7.81 -29.37 10.27
CA LEU A 391 7.71 -27.90 10.27
C LEU A 391 7.44 -27.29 11.65
N ALA A 392 6.85 -28.06 12.56
CA ALA A 392 6.66 -27.68 13.95
C ALA A 392 7.86 -28.02 14.84
N ASP A 393 8.83 -28.79 14.31
CA ASP A 393 9.84 -29.51 15.09
C ASP A 393 9.20 -30.18 16.31
N PHE A 394 8.22 -31.05 16.05
CA PHE A 394 7.46 -31.70 17.11
C PHE A 394 7.34 -33.19 16.83
N PRO A 395 7.84 -34.07 17.74
CA PRO A 395 7.82 -35.50 17.49
C PRO A 395 6.39 -36.04 17.50
N SER A 396 6.08 -36.88 16.52
CA SER A 396 4.86 -37.69 16.57
C SER A 396 4.95 -38.66 17.75
N ARG A 397 3.79 -38.97 18.34
CA ARG A 397 3.70 -39.89 19.48
C ARG A 397 2.96 -41.15 19.06
N GLU A 398 3.31 -42.26 19.68
CA GLU A 398 2.45 -43.45 19.69
C GLU A 398 1.13 -43.14 20.40
N ARG A 399 0.06 -43.85 20.02
CA ARG A 399 -1.31 -43.53 20.47
C ARG A 399 -1.43 -43.45 22.00
N ALA A 400 -0.91 -44.44 22.72
CA ALA A 400 -0.98 -44.46 24.19
C ALA A 400 -0.24 -43.28 24.84
N ALA A 401 0.91 -42.88 24.27
CA ALA A 401 1.68 -41.74 24.75
C ALA A 401 0.98 -40.40 24.44
N PHE A 402 0.30 -40.30 23.30
CA PHE A 402 -0.55 -39.16 22.96
C PHE A 402 -1.71 -38.99 23.94
N ASP A 403 -2.44 -40.07 24.23
CA ASP A 403 -3.59 -40.03 25.15
C ASP A 403 -3.15 -39.65 26.56
N ALA A 404 -2.06 -40.24 27.06
CA ALA A 404 -1.48 -39.88 28.36
C ALA A 404 -1.01 -38.42 28.42
N HIS A 405 -0.43 -37.90 27.32
CA HIS A 405 -0.04 -36.50 27.22
C HIS A 405 -1.25 -35.57 27.32
N TRP A 406 -2.30 -35.81 26.52
CA TRP A 406 -3.50 -34.96 26.52
C TRP A 406 -4.30 -35.04 27.83
N ALA A 407 -4.33 -36.20 28.49
CA ALA A 407 -4.90 -36.33 29.82
C ALA A 407 -4.18 -35.41 30.82
N ARG A 408 -2.84 -35.39 30.81
CA ARG A 408 -2.04 -34.49 31.67
C ARG A 408 -2.23 -33.02 31.31
N VAL A 409 -2.24 -32.69 30.01
CA VAL A 409 -2.41 -31.30 29.55
C VAL A 409 -3.77 -30.74 29.96
N ARG A 410 -4.85 -31.51 29.83
CA ARG A 410 -6.22 -31.09 30.19
C ARG A 410 -6.47 -31.10 31.69
N ALA A 411 -5.79 -31.95 32.45
CA ALA A 411 -5.90 -31.98 33.91
C ALA A 411 -5.17 -30.82 34.61
N ASN A 412 -4.24 -30.14 33.93
CA ASN A 412 -3.50 -29.01 34.51
C ASN A 412 -4.27 -27.69 34.33
N PRO A 413 -4.82 -27.08 35.41
CA PRO A 413 -5.59 -25.84 35.30
C PRO A 413 -4.74 -24.62 34.90
N ALA A 414 -3.41 -24.72 34.97
CA ALA A 414 -2.53 -23.66 34.48
C ALA A 414 -2.48 -23.62 32.93
N ASN A 415 -2.88 -24.70 32.27
CA ASN A 415 -2.96 -24.77 30.81
C ASN A 415 -4.31 -24.26 30.34
N ARG A 416 -4.29 -23.57 29.20
CA ARG A 416 -5.51 -23.25 28.45
C ARG A 416 -5.39 -23.89 27.09
N THR A 417 -6.29 -24.80 26.74
CA THR A 417 -6.30 -25.46 25.44
C THR A 417 -7.69 -25.44 24.84
N GLN A 418 -7.78 -25.18 23.54
CA GLN A 418 -9.03 -25.10 22.81
C GLN A 418 -8.93 -25.84 21.47
N ALA A 419 -10.01 -26.51 21.12
CA ALA A 419 -10.24 -27.03 19.79
C ALA A 419 -10.52 -25.87 18.83
N ILE A 420 -9.93 -25.93 17.63
CA ILE A 420 -10.19 -24.99 16.55
C ILE A 420 -11.17 -25.66 15.60
N LEU A 421 -12.34 -25.04 15.44
CA LEU A 421 -13.34 -25.50 14.49
C LEU A 421 -13.40 -24.53 13.31
N ALA A 422 -13.36 -25.05 12.09
CA ALA A 422 -13.67 -24.30 10.88
C ALA A 422 -14.95 -24.85 10.28
N GLU A 423 -15.96 -24.00 10.09
CA GLU A 423 -17.29 -24.42 9.59
C GLU A 423 -17.90 -25.56 10.41
N GLY A 424 -17.64 -25.57 11.73
CA GLY A 424 -18.11 -26.60 12.66
C GLY A 424 -17.29 -27.89 12.67
N ALA A 425 -16.34 -28.09 11.75
CA ALA A 425 -15.44 -29.24 11.74
C ALA A 425 -14.18 -28.97 12.56
N LEU A 426 -13.72 -29.95 13.35
CA LEU A 426 -12.45 -29.87 14.07
C LEU A 426 -11.28 -29.87 13.07
N VAL A 427 -10.48 -28.81 13.10
CA VAL A 427 -9.35 -28.60 12.15
C VAL A 427 -8.02 -28.33 12.85
N GLY A 428 -7.97 -28.35 14.18
CA GLY A 428 -6.76 -28.02 14.91
C GLY A 428 -6.97 -27.80 16.40
N ASN A 429 -5.92 -27.36 17.07
CA ASN A 429 -5.95 -26.93 18.46
C ASN A 429 -5.04 -25.72 18.68
N ILE A 430 -5.32 -24.93 19.71
CA ILE A 430 -4.51 -23.80 20.16
C ILE A 430 -4.47 -23.82 21.68
N GLY A 431 -3.35 -23.41 22.26
CA GLY A 431 -3.26 -23.30 23.71
C GLY A 431 -2.10 -22.48 24.20
N SER A 432 -2.15 -22.19 25.50
CA SER A 432 -1.11 -21.52 26.25
C SER A 432 -0.84 -22.22 27.58
N TRP A 433 0.40 -22.12 28.06
CA TRP A 433 0.85 -22.71 29.32
C TRP A 433 1.94 -21.83 29.95
N PRO A 434 2.21 -21.92 31.28
CA PRO A 434 3.29 -21.16 31.90
C PRO A 434 4.63 -21.47 31.23
N SER A 435 5.40 -20.43 30.88
CA SER A 435 6.71 -20.61 30.26
C SER A 435 7.73 -21.10 31.28
N HIS A 436 8.61 -22.00 30.86
CA HIS A 436 9.74 -22.45 31.67
C HIS A 436 11.00 -21.60 31.47
N GLU A 437 11.08 -20.87 30.36
CA GLU A 437 12.25 -20.09 29.96
C GLU A 437 12.11 -18.61 30.34
N VAL A 438 10.91 -18.05 30.19
CA VAL A 438 10.66 -16.63 30.43
C VAL A 438 9.78 -16.48 31.66
N ALA A 439 10.41 -16.06 32.77
CA ALA A 439 9.72 -15.87 34.05
C ALA A 439 8.50 -14.94 33.91
N GLY A 440 7.35 -15.40 34.40
CA GLY A 440 6.08 -14.64 34.35
C GLY A 440 5.39 -14.62 32.99
N ALA A 441 5.98 -15.20 31.94
CA ALA A 441 5.33 -15.34 30.63
C ALA A 441 4.51 -16.63 30.53
N ARG A 442 3.63 -16.68 29.52
CA ARG A 442 3.04 -17.93 29.04
C ARG A 442 3.51 -18.22 27.62
N GLU A 443 3.82 -19.47 27.35
CA GLU A 443 4.06 -19.95 26.01
C GLU A 443 2.74 -20.17 25.27
N LEU A 444 2.76 -19.95 23.96
CA LEU A 444 1.63 -20.13 23.05
C LEU A 444 2.04 -21.13 21.96
N GLY A 445 1.17 -22.09 21.68
CA GLY A 445 1.28 -23.00 20.55
C GLY A 445 -0.05 -23.25 19.86
N TYR A 446 0.00 -23.59 18.58
CA TYR A 446 -1.18 -24.05 17.83
C TYR A 446 -0.78 -25.06 16.77
N TRP A 447 -1.77 -25.87 16.37
CA TRP A 447 -1.68 -26.83 15.29
C TRP A 447 -2.91 -26.69 14.40
N ILE A 448 -2.70 -26.68 13.08
CA ILE A 448 -3.78 -26.72 12.09
C ILE A 448 -3.53 -27.94 11.20
N ASP A 449 -4.58 -28.69 10.93
CA ASP A 449 -4.61 -29.76 9.93
C ASP A 449 -4.01 -29.28 8.61
N ARG A 450 -3.11 -30.08 8.04
CA ARG A 450 -2.42 -29.76 6.80
C ARG A 450 -3.38 -29.49 5.65
N ALA A 451 -4.49 -30.23 5.57
CA ALA A 451 -5.49 -30.03 4.51
C ALA A 451 -6.18 -28.65 4.58
N GLN A 452 -6.05 -27.95 5.71
CA GLN A 452 -6.68 -26.66 5.98
C GLN A 452 -5.71 -25.47 5.90
N TRP A 453 -4.44 -25.71 5.58
CA TRP A 453 -3.43 -24.65 5.44
C TRP A 453 -3.77 -23.68 4.30
N GLY A 454 -3.33 -22.42 4.44
CA GLY A 454 -3.55 -21.36 3.44
C GLY A 454 -4.94 -20.73 3.48
N ARG A 455 -5.89 -21.25 4.27
CA ARG A 455 -7.27 -20.73 4.38
C ARG A 455 -7.44 -19.61 5.41
N GLY A 456 -6.36 -19.18 6.06
CA GLY A 456 -6.36 -18.13 7.09
C GLY A 456 -6.93 -18.55 8.45
N ILE A 457 -7.15 -19.86 8.67
CA ILE A 457 -7.76 -20.40 9.89
C ILE A 457 -6.88 -20.12 11.12
N ALA A 458 -5.56 -20.36 11.03
CA ALA A 458 -4.62 -20.12 12.13
C ALA A 458 -4.70 -18.67 12.66
N THR A 459 -4.67 -17.68 11.77
CA THR A 459 -4.77 -16.26 12.16
C THR A 459 -6.10 -15.92 12.83
N ARG A 460 -7.21 -16.48 12.33
CA ARG A 460 -8.55 -16.26 12.93
C ARG A 460 -8.64 -16.94 14.30
N ALA A 461 -8.15 -18.17 14.41
CA ALA A 461 -8.10 -18.92 15.66
C ALA A 461 -7.24 -18.20 16.70
N LEU A 462 -6.04 -17.75 16.34
CA LEU A 462 -5.16 -17.02 17.25
C LEU A 462 -5.80 -15.72 17.73
N ARG A 463 -6.39 -14.92 16.84
CA ARG A 463 -7.10 -13.69 17.25
C ARG A 463 -8.26 -13.98 18.19
N ALA A 464 -9.07 -15.01 17.91
CA ALA A 464 -10.14 -15.43 18.80
C ALA A 464 -9.59 -15.88 20.15
N PHE A 465 -8.49 -16.63 20.18
CA PHE A 465 -7.85 -17.10 21.40
C PHE A 465 -7.31 -15.94 22.25
N LEU A 466 -6.70 -14.94 21.63
CA LEU A 466 -6.17 -13.74 22.32
C LEU A 466 -7.26 -12.85 22.94
N THR A 467 -8.52 -12.96 22.50
CA THR A 467 -9.64 -12.31 23.21
C THR A 467 -9.97 -12.97 24.54
N GLN A 468 -9.56 -14.23 24.70
CA GLN A 468 -9.84 -15.04 25.88
C GLN A 468 -8.61 -15.19 26.79
N GLU A 469 -7.41 -15.27 26.21
CA GLU A 469 -6.13 -15.29 26.92
C GLU A 469 -5.61 -13.87 27.16
N THR A 470 -5.88 -13.37 28.36
CA THR A 470 -5.56 -12.00 28.77
C THR A 470 -4.20 -11.87 29.45
N HIS A 471 -3.53 -12.97 29.78
CA HIS A 471 -2.21 -12.92 30.43
C HIS A 471 -1.14 -12.37 29.48
N ARG A 472 -0.24 -11.54 30.01
CA ARG A 472 0.91 -10.99 29.28
C ARG A 472 2.17 -11.03 30.15
N PRO A 473 3.37 -11.21 29.56
CA PRO A 473 3.60 -11.41 28.13
C PRO A 473 3.23 -12.83 27.66
N LEU A 474 2.86 -12.95 26.38
CA LEU A 474 2.84 -14.23 25.68
C LEU A 474 4.13 -14.37 24.88
N VAL A 475 4.71 -15.56 24.89
CA VAL A 475 5.88 -15.90 24.07
C VAL A 475 5.55 -17.09 23.17
N ALA A 476 6.14 -17.13 21.99
CA ALA A 476 5.99 -18.23 21.06
C ALA A 476 7.32 -18.45 20.34
N GLN A 477 7.59 -19.71 20.02
CA GLN A 477 8.77 -20.08 19.25
C GLN A 477 8.33 -20.75 17.95
N VAL A 478 8.98 -20.41 16.85
CA VAL A 478 8.67 -20.94 15.52
C VAL A 478 9.96 -21.37 14.83
N VAL A 479 9.99 -22.57 14.26
CA VAL A 479 11.09 -23.01 13.39
C VAL A 479 11.25 -22.02 12.23
N ALA A 480 12.45 -21.50 11.98
CA ALA A 480 12.70 -20.43 11.00
C ALA A 480 12.26 -20.80 9.57
N ALA A 481 12.31 -22.09 9.22
CA ALA A 481 11.81 -22.60 7.94
C ALA A 481 10.27 -22.48 7.80
N ASN A 482 9.53 -22.36 8.90
CA ASN A 482 8.07 -22.25 8.94
C ASN A 482 7.60 -20.79 8.88
N ALA A 483 7.94 -20.10 7.78
CA ALA A 483 7.60 -18.70 7.54
C ALA A 483 6.08 -18.42 7.62
N ARG A 484 5.23 -19.42 7.35
CA ARG A 484 3.77 -19.28 7.45
C ARG A 484 3.31 -19.10 8.90
N SER A 485 3.91 -19.85 9.83
CA SER A 485 3.58 -19.73 11.25
C SER A 485 4.10 -18.41 11.84
N ALA A 486 5.31 -17.98 11.45
CA ALA A 486 5.85 -16.66 11.78
C ALA A 486 4.88 -15.52 11.38
N HIS A 487 4.35 -15.57 10.14
CA HIS A 487 3.41 -14.56 9.66
C HIS A 487 2.07 -14.56 10.40
N VAL A 488 1.64 -15.70 10.95
CA VAL A 488 0.43 -15.78 11.78
C VAL A 488 0.61 -15.00 13.08
N LEU A 489 1.78 -15.14 13.73
CA LEU A 489 2.13 -14.41 14.95
C LEU A 489 2.25 -12.91 14.69
N GLU A 490 2.97 -12.51 13.64
CA GLU A 490 3.15 -11.10 13.25
C GLU A 490 1.80 -10.42 12.95
N ARG A 491 0.89 -11.10 12.25
CA ARG A 491 -0.48 -10.62 11.99
C ARG A 491 -1.35 -10.54 13.24
N ALA A 492 -0.97 -11.22 14.31
CA ALA A 492 -1.62 -11.16 15.62
C ALA A 492 -0.96 -10.15 16.57
N GLY A 493 0.07 -9.43 16.13
CA GLY A 493 0.73 -8.37 16.89
C GLY A 493 1.96 -8.82 17.67
N PHE A 494 2.42 -10.06 17.52
CA PHE A 494 3.67 -10.51 18.12
C PHE A 494 4.85 -9.85 17.41
N VAL A 495 5.89 -9.54 18.18
CA VAL A 495 7.16 -8.98 17.70
C VAL A 495 8.25 -10.04 17.85
N GLN A 496 9.07 -10.23 16.81
CA GLN A 496 10.23 -11.10 16.91
C GLN A 496 11.27 -10.48 17.85
N THR A 497 11.66 -11.20 18.89
CA THR A 497 12.62 -10.76 19.91
C THR A 497 13.98 -11.42 19.77
N GLY A 498 14.09 -12.52 19.04
CA GLY A 498 15.36 -13.23 18.90
C GLY A 498 15.35 -14.30 17.81
N ARG A 499 16.53 -14.87 17.62
CA ARG A 499 16.78 -16.03 16.76
C ARG A 499 17.88 -16.85 17.41
N GLU A 500 17.68 -18.16 17.49
CA GLU A 500 18.64 -19.07 18.12
C GLU A 500 18.70 -20.41 17.38
N THR A 501 19.81 -21.11 17.56
CA THR A 501 19.95 -22.51 17.14
C THR A 501 19.81 -23.37 18.38
N ARG A 502 18.88 -24.33 18.33
CA ARG A 502 18.65 -25.27 19.43
C ARG A 502 18.63 -26.71 18.91
N PRO A 503 18.87 -27.70 19.77
CA PRO A 503 18.64 -29.09 19.42
C PRO A 503 17.20 -29.32 18.93
N SER A 504 17.06 -30.17 17.93
CA SER A 504 15.75 -30.61 17.42
C SER A 504 15.01 -31.42 18.48
N ASP A 505 13.71 -31.15 18.64
CA ASP A 505 12.83 -31.95 19.51
C ASP A 505 12.47 -33.30 18.88
N ILE A 506 12.70 -33.47 17.58
CA ILE A 506 12.63 -34.75 16.88
C ILE A 506 13.97 -35.49 17.04
N PRO A 507 14.01 -36.66 17.70
CA PRO A 507 15.26 -37.40 17.90
C PRO A 507 15.96 -37.78 16.59
N GLY A 508 17.26 -37.51 16.51
CA GLY A 508 18.10 -37.85 15.36
C GLY A 508 18.12 -36.81 14.23
N ASN A 509 17.31 -35.75 14.31
CA ASN A 509 17.37 -34.62 13.40
C ASN A 509 18.49 -33.63 13.79
N PRO A 510 19.02 -32.86 12.83
CA PRO A 510 20.00 -31.81 13.11
C PRO A 510 19.36 -30.67 13.93
N ASP A 511 20.22 -29.85 14.56
CA ASP A 511 19.79 -28.63 15.24
C ASP A 511 18.92 -27.75 14.34
N VAL A 512 17.88 -27.17 14.93
CA VAL A 512 16.94 -26.31 14.24
C VAL A 512 17.16 -24.86 14.63
N GLU A 513 16.96 -24.00 13.65
CA GLU A 513 16.95 -22.57 13.88
C GLU A 513 15.53 -22.12 14.25
N ALA A 514 15.41 -21.44 15.38
CA ALA A 514 14.15 -21.00 15.96
C ALA A 514 14.07 -19.47 16.01
N LEU A 515 12.89 -18.94 15.76
CA LEU A 515 12.54 -17.53 15.88
C LEU A 515 11.68 -17.35 17.13
N ASN A 516 12.12 -16.44 18.00
CA ASN A 516 11.43 -16.13 19.25
C ASN A 516 10.54 -14.91 19.08
N TYR A 517 9.28 -15.03 19.50
CA TYR A 517 8.26 -14.00 19.38
C TYR A 517 7.66 -13.67 20.74
N ARG A 518 7.30 -12.40 20.94
CA ARG A 518 6.71 -11.89 22.18
C ARG A 518 5.55 -10.94 21.88
N LEU A 519 4.50 -11.04 22.69
CA LEU A 519 3.37 -10.12 22.73
C LEU A 519 3.25 -9.54 24.15
N ASP A 520 3.53 -8.25 24.28
CA ASP A 520 3.51 -7.52 25.56
C ASP A 520 2.17 -6.82 25.86
N ALA A 521 1.34 -6.58 24.83
CA ALA A 521 0.08 -5.83 24.92
C ALA A 521 -1.15 -6.68 24.58
#